data_AF-A0A8T1VT13-F1
#
_entry.id   AF-A0A8T1VT13-F1
#
_cell.length_a   1.000
_cell.length_b   1.000
_cell.length_c   1.000
_cell.angle_alpha   90.00
_cell.angle_beta   90.00
_cell.angle_gamma   90.00
#
_symmetry.space_group_name_H-M   'P 1'
#
loop_
_entity.id
_entity.type
_entity.pdbx_description
1 polymer ?
#
loop_
_entity_poly.entity_id
_entity_poly.type
_entity_poly.pdbx_seq_one_letter_code
_entity_poly.pdbx_strand_id
1 'polypeptide(L)'
;MAMFRAVNDPITINFELTKEQVGKDRTLKLGIPLSQNNGRCSVTVNKFSAKTPLSAAVKSRGVTRGVTVGKYMFYDYAIPKTALVEGANQVVLTIVSGNKDTLGEWLSASVVFDALELV
;
A
#
# COMPACT_ATOMS: atom_id res chain seq x y z
N MET A 1 7.18 -5.12 7.97
CA MET A 1 7.43 -5.94 6.76
C MET A 1 6.16 -6.22 5.95
N ALA A 2 5.06 -6.62 6.58
CA ALA A 2 3.82 -7.00 5.89
C ALA A 2 2.62 -6.36 6.57
N MET A 3 1.58 -6.12 5.79
CA MET A 3 0.27 -5.67 6.27
C MET A 3 -0.76 -6.75 5.97
N PHE A 4 -1.63 -7.03 6.94
CA PHE A 4 -2.74 -7.99 6.86
C PHE A 4 -4.02 -7.26 7.23
N ARG A 5 -5.05 -7.40 6.40
CA ARG A 5 -6.33 -6.68 6.54
C ARG A 5 -7.00 -6.88 7.90
N ALA A 6 -6.85 -8.07 8.49
CA ALA A 6 -7.48 -8.43 9.75
C ALA A 6 -6.56 -8.30 10.98
N VAL A 7 -5.35 -7.72 10.84
CA VAL A 7 -4.37 -7.64 11.95
C VAL A 7 -3.89 -6.22 12.18
N ASN A 8 -3.29 -5.60 11.17
CA ASN A 8 -2.50 -4.37 11.32
C ASN A 8 -2.78 -3.37 10.18
N ASP A 9 -3.97 -3.45 9.60
CA ASP A 9 -4.51 -2.50 8.65
C ASP A 9 -5.30 -1.42 9.43
N PRO A 10 -5.05 -0.11 9.20
CA PRO A 10 -4.14 0.47 8.20
C PRO A 10 -2.71 0.72 8.69
N ILE A 11 -1.79 0.96 7.74
CA ILE A 11 -0.49 1.58 7.99
C ILE A 11 -0.58 3.07 7.68
N THR A 12 -0.07 3.91 8.59
CA THR A 12 -0.01 5.36 8.42
C THR A 12 1.44 5.83 8.38
N ILE A 13 1.77 6.66 7.39
CA ILE A 13 3.07 7.28 7.21
C ILE A 13 2.88 8.78 7.31
N ASN A 14 3.53 9.41 8.28
CA ASN A 14 3.53 10.86 8.45
C ASN A 14 4.88 11.41 7.99
N PHE A 15 4.86 12.51 7.25
CA PHE A 15 6.06 13.16 6.73
C PHE A 15 5.82 14.66 6.59
N GLU A 16 6.90 15.43 6.52
CA GLU A 16 6.83 16.87 6.27
C GLU A 16 7.35 17.21 4.88
N LEU A 17 6.76 18.24 4.27
CA LEU A 17 7.23 18.82 3.02
C LEU A 17 7.54 20.30 3.19
N THR A 18 8.65 20.75 2.62
CA THR A 18 8.95 22.18 2.48
C THR A 18 8.10 22.81 1.38
N LYS A 19 8.06 24.14 1.36
CA LYS A 19 7.38 24.93 0.32
C LYS A 19 7.86 24.59 -1.10
N GLU A 20 9.13 24.24 -1.26
CA GLU A 20 9.73 23.88 -2.55
C GLU A 20 9.39 22.45 -2.98
N GLN A 21 9.07 21.58 -2.02
CA GLN A 21 8.69 20.19 -2.28
C GLN A 21 7.21 20.08 -2.67
N VAL A 22 6.38 21.03 -2.24
CA VAL A 22 4.98 21.17 -2.67
C VAL A 22 4.88 21.90 -4.01
N GLY A 23 3.84 21.62 -4.79
CA GLY A 23 3.55 22.33 -6.05
C GLY A 23 3.82 21.58 -7.34
N LYS A 24 4.31 20.34 -7.27
CA LYS A 24 4.39 19.41 -8.42
C LYS A 24 3.58 18.14 -8.13
N ASP A 25 3.02 17.57 -9.19
CA ASP A 25 2.43 16.24 -9.10
C ASP A 25 3.55 15.24 -8.78
N ARG A 26 3.22 14.24 -7.97
CA ARG A 26 4.14 13.22 -7.47
C ARG A 26 3.65 11.83 -7.84
N THR A 27 4.55 10.86 -7.77
CA THR A 27 4.22 9.45 -7.86
C THR A 27 4.61 8.76 -6.57
N LEU A 28 3.65 8.15 -5.89
CA LEU A 28 3.95 7.22 -4.80
C LEU A 28 4.16 5.83 -5.42
N LYS A 29 5.37 5.28 -5.27
CA LYS A 29 5.79 3.97 -5.77
C LYS A 29 5.81 2.97 -4.62
N LEU A 30 5.12 1.85 -4.78
CA LEU A 30 5.12 0.73 -3.84
C LEU A 30 5.72 -0.51 -4.50
N GLY A 31 6.84 -1.00 -3.95
CA GLY A 31 7.38 -2.32 -4.26
C GLY A 31 6.71 -3.38 -3.38
N ILE A 32 6.00 -4.31 -4.00
CA ILE A 32 5.24 -5.39 -3.34
C ILE A 32 5.77 -6.75 -3.83
N PRO A 33 6.76 -7.36 -3.14
CA PRO A 33 7.30 -8.67 -3.50
C PRO A 33 6.24 -9.77 -3.54
N LEU A 34 5.29 -9.73 -2.62
CA LEU A 34 4.27 -10.76 -2.45
C LEU A 34 2.96 -10.14 -1.99
N SER A 35 1.85 -10.63 -2.56
CA SER A 35 0.52 -10.44 -2.02
C SER A 35 -0.25 -11.77 -2.06
N GLN A 36 -1.15 -11.97 -1.09
CA GLN A 36 -1.99 -13.17 -0.99
C GLN A 36 -3.45 -12.81 -0.75
N ASN A 37 -4.34 -13.78 -0.97
CA ASN A 37 -5.79 -13.65 -0.84
C ASN A 37 -6.35 -12.39 -1.55
N ASN A 38 -5.87 -12.15 -2.78
CA ASN A 38 -6.28 -11.02 -3.64
C ASN A 38 -6.02 -9.63 -3.02
N GLY A 39 -5.12 -9.54 -2.03
CA GLY A 39 -4.72 -8.30 -1.39
C GLY A 39 -3.97 -7.35 -2.32
N ARG A 40 -4.19 -6.05 -2.13
CA ARG A 40 -3.43 -4.93 -2.71
C ARG A 40 -3.68 -3.69 -1.86
N CYS A 41 -2.78 -2.73 -1.94
CA CYS A 41 -2.91 -1.47 -1.23
C CYS A 41 -3.95 -0.57 -1.92
N SER A 42 -4.80 0.07 -1.12
CA SER A 42 -5.44 1.34 -1.47
C SER A 42 -4.69 2.45 -0.74
N VAL A 43 -4.57 3.61 -1.38
CA VAL A 43 -3.74 4.73 -0.89
C VAL A 43 -4.62 5.96 -0.74
N THR A 44 -4.54 6.58 0.43
CA THR A 44 -5.07 7.93 0.67
C THR A 44 -3.93 8.84 1.09
N VAL A 45 -3.82 10.01 0.46
CA VAL A 45 -2.86 11.06 0.79
C VAL A 45 -3.63 12.28 1.26
N ASN A 46 -3.52 12.62 2.54
CA ASN A 46 -4.36 13.62 3.19
C ASN A 46 -5.87 13.37 2.91
N LYS A 47 -6.49 14.20 2.07
CA LYS A 47 -7.91 14.07 1.67
C LYS A 47 -8.12 13.43 0.29
N PHE A 48 -7.04 13.12 -0.43
CA PHE A 48 -7.09 12.55 -1.77
C PHE A 48 -7.00 11.02 -1.70
N SER A 49 -7.95 10.32 -2.34
CA SER A 49 -7.89 8.87 -2.50
C SER A 49 -7.43 8.51 -3.91
N ALA A 50 -6.35 7.75 -4.02
CA ALA A 50 -5.81 7.31 -5.29
C ALA A 50 -6.64 6.15 -5.87
N LYS A 51 -6.56 5.97 -7.20
CA LYS A 51 -7.21 4.83 -7.87
C LYS A 51 -6.60 3.52 -7.40
N THR A 52 -7.43 2.58 -6.96
CA THR A 52 -6.99 1.25 -6.55
C THR A 52 -6.50 0.43 -7.76
N PRO A 53 -5.32 -0.21 -7.69
CA PRO A 53 -4.82 -1.05 -8.76
C PRO A 53 -5.50 -2.43 -8.78
N LEU A 54 -5.29 -3.17 -9.87
CA LEU A 54 -5.66 -4.59 -9.94
C LEU A 54 -4.72 -5.42 -9.05
N SER A 55 -5.26 -6.47 -8.43
CA SER A 55 -4.44 -7.38 -7.64
C SER A 55 -3.55 -8.25 -8.54
N ALA A 56 -2.35 -8.52 -8.05
CA ALA A 56 -1.45 -9.52 -8.62
C ALA A 56 -1.13 -10.64 -7.63
N ALA A 57 -2.01 -10.90 -6.66
CA ALA A 57 -1.78 -11.89 -5.62
C ALA A 57 -1.49 -13.28 -6.19
N VAL A 58 -0.62 -14.01 -5.47
CA VAL A 58 -0.43 -15.44 -5.72
C VAL A 58 -1.65 -16.22 -5.22
N LYS A 59 -1.86 -17.42 -5.76
CA LYS A 59 -2.97 -18.31 -5.36
C LYS A 59 -2.62 -19.25 -4.20
N SER A 60 -1.47 -19.06 -3.55
CA SER A 60 -0.96 -19.87 -2.45
C SER A 60 -0.74 -19.03 -1.19
N ARG A 61 -0.60 -19.71 -0.03
CA ARG A 61 -0.05 -19.06 1.18
C ARG A 61 1.42 -18.70 0.95
N GLY A 62 1.83 -17.53 1.41
CA GLY A 62 3.23 -17.08 1.32
C GLY A 62 3.84 -16.75 2.68
N VAL A 63 3.60 -15.54 3.19
CA VAL A 63 4.27 -15.00 4.38
C VAL A 63 4.12 -15.88 5.63
N THR A 64 2.99 -16.56 5.81
CA THR A 64 2.75 -17.51 6.92
C THR A 64 3.48 -18.85 6.78
N ARG A 65 4.33 -18.99 5.76
CA ARG A 65 5.19 -20.16 5.49
C ARG A 65 6.64 -19.76 5.27
N GLY A 66 7.03 -18.55 5.68
CA GLY A 66 8.39 -18.03 5.48
C GLY A 66 8.70 -17.59 4.05
N VAL A 67 7.70 -17.51 3.15
CA VAL A 67 7.89 -17.04 1.77
C VAL A 67 7.54 -15.56 1.70
N THR A 68 8.49 -14.73 1.28
CA THR A 68 8.32 -13.27 1.17
C THR A 68 8.30 -12.75 -0.27
N VAL A 69 8.66 -13.60 -1.25
CA VAL A 69 8.74 -13.23 -2.68
C VAL A 69 7.74 -14.05 -3.49
N GLY A 70 6.98 -13.37 -4.34
CA GLY A 70 6.00 -13.95 -5.26
C GLY A 70 6.15 -13.33 -6.66
N LYS A 71 5.08 -12.75 -7.19
CA LYS A 71 5.10 -12.12 -8.53
C LYS A 71 5.88 -10.82 -8.61
N TYR A 72 6.23 -10.25 -7.45
CA TYR A 72 6.86 -8.94 -7.28
C TYR A 72 6.32 -7.86 -8.23
N MET A 73 5.34 -7.10 -7.72
CA MET A 73 4.76 -5.96 -8.45
C MET A 73 5.27 -4.62 -7.95
N PHE A 74 5.35 -3.67 -8.87
CA PHE A 74 5.47 -2.25 -8.58
C PHE A 74 4.12 -1.59 -8.84
N TYR A 75 3.61 -0.84 -7.86
CA TYR A 75 2.40 -0.05 -7.99
C TYR A 75 2.74 1.43 -7.92
N ASP A 76 2.43 2.15 -9.01
CA ASP A 76 2.59 3.59 -9.12
C ASP A 76 1.24 4.27 -8.91
N TYR A 77 1.16 5.15 -7.91
CA TYR A 77 -0.01 5.98 -7.63
C TYR A 77 0.28 7.42 -8.00
N ALA A 78 -0.47 7.96 -8.97
CA ALA A 78 -0.41 9.37 -9.31
C ALA A 78 -1.03 10.21 -8.19
N ILE A 79 -0.23 11.09 -7.58
CA ILE A 79 -0.62 11.98 -6.49
C ILE A 79 -0.62 13.41 -7.03
N PRO A 80 -1.78 14.07 -7.18
CA PRO A 80 -1.81 15.44 -7.65
C PRO A 80 -1.21 16.38 -6.61
N LYS A 81 -0.58 17.47 -7.04
CA LYS A 81 0.01 18.47 -6.13
C LYS A 81 -0.98 19.01 -5.11
N THR A 82 -2.28 19.03 -5.44
CA THR A 82 -3.36 19.50 -4.56
C THR A 82 -3.64 18.55 -3.39
N ALA A 83 -3.11 17.33 -3.43
CA ALA A 83 -3.16 16.38 -2.32
C ALA A 83 -2.10 16.66 -1.25
N LEU A 84 -1.08 17.47 -1.54
CA LEU A 84 0.06 17.72 -0.66
C LEU A 84 0.04 19.16 -0.13
N VAL A 85 0.47 19.35 1.11
CA VAL A 85 0.53 20.66 1.79
C VAL A 85 1.92 20.92 2.33
N GLU A 86 2.26 22.19 2.53
CA GLU A 86 3.50 22.56 3.24
C GLU A 86 3.35 22.14 4.72
N GLY A 87 4.43 21.59 5.30
CA GLY A 87 4.41 21.01 6.64
C GLY A 87 3.88 19.58 6.65
N ALA A 88 3.05 19.24 7.65
CA ALA A 88 2.64 17.87 7.92
C ALA A 88 1.70 17.28 6.86
N ASN A 89 2.08 16.12 6.34
CA ASN A 89 1.32 15.30 5.41
C ASN A 89 1.18 13.88 5.93
N GLN A 90 0.14 13.19 5.47
CA GLN A 90 -0.15 11.82 5.84
C GLN A 90 -0.46 10.97 4.60
N VAL A 91 0.16 9.79 4.53
CA VAL A 91 -0.22 8.71 3.62
C VAL A 91 -0.80 7.57 4.47
N VAL A 92 -2.01 7.13 4.13
CA VAL A 92 -2.66 5.96 4.73
C VAL A 92 -2.73 4.86 3.68
N LEU A 93 -2.21 3.69 4.02
CA LEU A 93 -2.26 2.47 3.24
C LEU A 93 -3.23 1.50 3.92
N THR A 94 -4.22 1.05 3.18
CA THR A 94 -5.16 0.00 3.63
C THR A 94 -5.22 -1.14 2.64
N ILE A 95 -5.57 -2.34 3.09
CA ILE A 95 -5.72 -3.50 2.22
C ILE A 95 -7.14 -3.59 1.71
N VAL A 96 -7.25 -3.68 0.39
CA VAL A 96 -8.49 -4.02 -0.28
C VAL A 96 -8.35 -5.40 -0.92
N SER A 97 -9.40 -6.21 -0.75
CA SER A 97 -9.54 -7.52 -1.39
C SER A 97 -11.01 -7.81 -1.65
N GLY A 98 -11.31 -8.44 -2.79
CA GLY A 98 -12.65 -8.94 -3.08
C GLY A 98 -12.96 -10.27 -2.36
N ASN A 99 -11.93 -10.91 -1.80
CA ASN A 99 -12.10 -12.15 -1.05
C ASN A 99 -12.50 -11.84 0.40
N LYS A 100 -13.23 -12.76 1.04
CA LYS A 100 -13.51 -12.70 2.48
C LYS A 100 -12.33 -13.28 3.27
N ASP A 101 -12.15 -12.84 4.53
CA ASP A 101 -11.07 -13.30 5.42
C ASP A 101 -11.55 -14.36 6.42
N THR A 102 -12.18 -15.42 5.93
CA THR A 102 -12.82 -16.44 6.80
C THR A 102 -11.87 -17.47 7.38
N LEU A 103 -10.60 -17.48 6.94
CA LEU A 103 -9.61 -18.51 7.30
C LEU A 103 -8.72 -18.11 8.49
N GLY A 104 -8.95 -16.95 9.09
CA GLY A 104 -8.19 -16.44 10.23
C GLY A 104 -7.36 -15.20 9.90
N GLU A 105 -6.92 -14.51 10.94
CA GLU A 105 -6.33 -13.16 10.85
C GLU A 105 -5.07 -13.12 9.96
N TRP A 106 -4.16 -14.09 10.13
CA TRP A 106 -2.92 -14.19 9.35
C TRP A 106 -3.10 -14.81 7.96
N LEU A 107 -4.31 -15.29 7.65
CA LEU A 107 -4.70 -15.74 6.31
C LEU A 107 -5.61 -14.74 5.59
N SER A 108 -5.86 -13.59 6.22
CA SER A 108 -6.51 -12.46 5.56
C SER A 108 -5.70 -11.95 4.37
N ALA A 109 -6.35 -11.15 3.52
CA ALA A 109 -5.68 -10.41 2.46
C ALA A 109 -4.46 -9.66 3.00
N SER A 110 -3.31 -9.87 2.37
CA SER A 110 -2.06 -9.30 2.85
C SER A 110 -1.09 -8.97 1.73
N VAL A 111 -0.17 -8.06 2.04
CA VAL A 111 0.94 -7.65 1.19
C VAL A 111 2.23 -7.67 2.01
N VAL A 112 3.33 -8.03 1.36
CA VAL A 112 4.70 -7.82 1.85
C VAL A 112 5.24 -6.60 1.12
N PHE A 113 5.92 -5.71 1.84
CA PHE A 113 6.56 -4.53 1.28
C PHE A 113 8.05 -4.77 1.06
N ASP A 114 8.57 -4.25 -0.05
CA ASP A 114 10.00 -4.00 -0.23
C ASP A 114 10.29 -2.54 0.10
N ALA A 115 9.86 -1.64 -0.79
CA ALA A 115 10.14 -0.22 -0.71
C ALA A 115 8.88 0.63 -0.94
N LEU A 116 8.88 1.82 -0.34
CA LEU A 116 7.89 2.86 -0.57
C LEU A 116 8.66 4.16 -0.83
N GLU A 117 8.32 4.83 -1.93
CA GLU A 117 9.03 6.02 -2.39
C GLU A 117 8.03 7.05 -2.93
N LEU A 118 8.19 8.32 -2.57
CA LEU A 118 7.41 9.42 -3.14
C LEU A 118 8.35 10.31 -3.96
N VAL A 119 8.14 10.34 -5.28
CA VAL A 119 9.00 11.07 -6.24
C VAL A 119 8.25 12.13 -7.02
#